data_AF-A0A163Q598-F1
#
_entry.id   AF-A0A163Q598-F1
#
_cell.length_a   1.000
_cell.length_b   1.000
_cell.length_c   1.000
_cell.angle_alpha   90.00
_cell.angle_beta   90.00
_cell.angle_gamma   90.00
#
_symmetry.space_group_name_H-M   'P 1'
#
loop_
_entity.id
_entity.type
_entity.pdbx_description
1 polymer ?
#
loop_
_entity_poly.entity_id
_entity_poly.type
_entity_poly.pdbx_seq_one_letter_code
_entity_poly.pdbx_strand_id
1 'polypeptide(L)'
;MPLTEREEQIWQEINSWEEDFFTYEPTDFGRTYEKWATRQMDLLSGEMQETIGEYVDSALFHIHALIQNSQFQLDTKQRLLSEARVFRDDIFEIEDLKKCSIDQLSYMADQQIARNRLLSFSQGGLAGTGGLLFLGTDLPAMVALGIRSVQSIAMHYGYDIQRPSEMMRSLKVYHAATMPKRFQQEKWDELMAEIREEEDPIFYAGKDVIADISWMSHPIQQAVKMMAILLLRKKLTQGLPIFGMALGAVMNYQQSRKITEIAHKFYQKRYLFEKY
;
A
#
# COMPACT_ATOMS: atom_id res chain seq x y z
N MET A 1 11.65 -7.16 27.17
CA MET A 1 11.84 -5.95 28.02
C MET A 1 10.49 -5.24 28.14
N PRO A 2 10.24 -4.26 29.00
CA PRO A 2 9.02 -3.42 28.92
C PRO A 2 9.14 -2.32 27.84
N LEU A 3 8.01 -1.83 27.32
CA LEU A 3 7.94 -0.65 26.46
C LEU A 3 8.59 0.55 27.17
N THR A 4 9.37 1.34 26.44
CA THR A 4 9.75 2.67 26.94
C THR A 4 8.51 3.57 26.97
N GLU A 5 8.51 4.60 27.82
CA GLU A 5 7.38 5.55 27.91
C GLU A 5 7.02 6.13 26.53
N ARG A 6 8.03 6.38 25.69
CA ARG A 6 7.83 6.89 24.33
C ARG A 6 7.15 5.88 23.42
N GLU A 7 7.53 4.61 23.50
CA GLU A 7 6.93 3.55 22.69
C GLU A 7 5.50 3.24 23.12
N GLU A 8 5.20 3.33 24.43
CA GLU A 8 3.85 3.22 24.95
C GLU A 8 2.96 4.37 24.45
N GLN A 9 3.49 5.59 24.42
CA GLN A 9 2.78 6.73 23.82
C GLN A 9 2.46 6.47 22.35
N ILE A 10 3.43 6.02 21.55
CA ILE A 10 3.21 5.73 20.13
C ILE A 10 2.22 4.58 19.95
N TRP A 11 2.26 3.55 20.81
CA TRP A 11 1.29 2.48 20.80
C TRP A 11 -0.14 3.00 21.02
N GLN A 12 -0.32 3.91 21.99
CA GLN A 12 -1.60 4.56 22.24
C GLN A 12 -2.05 5.43 21.06
N GLU A 13 -1.14 6.21 20.46
CA GLU A 13 -1.41 7.01 19.27
C GLU A 13 -1.86 6.14 18.08
N ILE A 14 -1.29 4.94 17.92
CA ILE A 14 -1.69 3.99 16.89
C ILE A 14 -3.09 3.44 17.18
N ASN A 15 -3.37 3.03 18.41
CA ASN A 15 -4.70 2.48 18.75
C ASN A 15 -5.80 3.55 18.60
N SER A 16 -5.54 4.79 19.02
CA SER A 16 -6.46 5.91 18.79
C SER A 16 -6.65 6.18 17.29
N TRP A 17 -5.57 6.12 16.50
CA TRP A 17 -5.68 6.24 15.06
C TRP A 17 -6.50 5.09 14.45
N GLU A 18 -6.38 3.85 14.92
CA GLU A 18 -7.19 2.73 14.42
C GLU A 18 -8.67 2.93 14.69
N GLU A 19 -9.03 3.34 15.91
CA GLU A 19 -10.40 3.66 16.29
C GLU A 19 -10.96 4.76 15.38
N ASP A 20 -10.27 5.89 15.27
CA ASP A 20 -10.73 7.03 14.46
C ASP A 20 -10.75 6.71 12.96
N PHE A 21 -9.71 6.04 12.47
CA PHE A 21 -9.56 5.74 11.06
C PHE A 21 -10.59 4.71 10.63
N PHE A 22 -10.79 3.62 11.37
CA PHE A 22 -11.70 2.56 10.94
C PHE A 22 -13.16 2.80 11.32
N THR A 23 -13.46 3.74 12.22
CA THR A 23 -14.84 4.15 12.50
C THR A 23 -15.53 4.61 11.22
N TYR A 24 -16.40 3.75 10.69
CA TYR A 24 -17.22 4.03 9.53
C TYR A 24 -18.57 4.55 10.01
N GLU A 25 -18.77 5.87 9.95
CA GLU A 25 -20.12 6.44 10.04
C GLU A 25 -20.73 6.50 8.63
N PRO A 26 -21.67 5.58 8.29
CA PRO A 26 -22.38 5.67 7.03
C PRO A 26 -23.29 6.89 7.05
N THR A 27 -22.86 7.98 6.40
CA THR A 27 -23.79 9.05 6.02
C THR A 27 -24.87 8.50 5.09
N ASP A 28 -26.10 9.04 5.14
CA ASP A 28 -27.22 8.60 4.27
C ASP A 28 -26.87 8.66 2.77
N PHE A 29 -25.95 9.57 2.42
CA PHE A 29 -25.36 9.68 1.09
C PHE A 29 -24.44 8.48 0.76
N GLY A 30 -23.63 8.03 1.71
CA GLY A 30 -22.78 6.84 1.60
C GLY A 30 -23.58 5.55 1.38
N ARG A 31 -24.68 5.35 2.12
CA ARG A 31 -25.57 4.17 1.95
C ARG A 31 -26.27 4.18 0.58
N THR A 32 -26.69 5.35 0.12
CA THR A 32 -27.36 5.52 -1.18
C THR A 32 -26.38 5.29 -2.35
N TYR A 33 -25.17 5.81 -2.23
CA TYR A 33 -24.08 5.58 -3.18
C TYR A 33 -23.62 4.12 -3.25
N GLU A 34 -23.63 3.43 -2.11
CA GLU A 34 -23.29 2.01 -2.00
C GLU A 34 -24.37 1.13 -2.64
N LYS A 35 -25.65 1.39 -2.36
CA LYS A 35 -26.77 0.73 -3.07
C LYS A 35 -26.73 0.99 -4.58
N TRP A 36 -26.41 2.20 -5.01
CA TRP A 36 -26.24 2.51 -6.43
C TRP A 36 -25.06 1.74 -7.05
N ALA A 37 -23.91 1.68 -6.37
CA ALA A 37 -22.73 1.01 -6.89
C ALA A 37 -22.83 -0.52 -6.95
N THR A 38 -23.42 -1.16 -5.94
CA THR A 38 -23.68 -2.61 -5.97
C THR A 38 -24.62 -2.95 -7.13
N ARG A 39 -25.63 -2.10 -7.37
CA ARG A 39 -26.57 -2.25 -8.49
C ARG A 39 -25.92 -2.01 -9.85
N GLN A 40 -24.88 -1.18 -9.93
CA GLN A 40 -24.06 -1.01 -11.14
C GLN A 40 -23.09 -2.18 -11.34
N MET A 41 -22.67 -2.86 -10.28
CA MET A 41 -21.85 -4.08 -10.33
C MET A 41 -22.60 -5.23 -11.02
N ASP A 42 -23.92 -5.33 -10.78
CA ASP A 42 -24.82 -6.25 -11.48
C ASP A 42 -25.14 -5.83 -12.93
N LEU A 43 -24.84 -4.58 -13.29
CA LEU A 43 -25.08 -3.99 -14.63
C LEU A 43 -23.80 -3.85 -15.46
N LEU A 44 -22.67 -4.40 -15.02
CA LEU A 44 -21.45 -4.47 -15.82
C LEU A 44 -21.74 -5.25 -17.10
N SER A 45 -21.92 -4.52 -18.22
CA SER A 45 -22.02 -5.12 -19.56
C SER A 45 -20.78 -5.96 -19.86
N GLY A 46 -20.89 -6.96 -20.74
CA GLY A 46 -19.76 -7.83 -21.12
C GLY A 46 -18.51 -7.05 -21.57
N GLU A 47 -18.71 -5.93 -22.27
CA GLU A 47 -17.65 -5.00 -22.71
C GLU A 47 -16.86 -4.36 -21.55
N MET A 48 -17.52 -4.08 -20.42
CA MET A 48 -16.86 -3.50 -19.24
C MET A 48 -16.11 -4.54 -18.42
N GLN A 49 -16.61 -5.79 -18.38
CA GLN A 49 -15.89 -6.91 -17.77
C GLN A 49 -14.62 -7.27 -18.53
N GLU A 50 -14.67 -7.24 -19.86
CA GLU A 50 -13.52 -7.44 -20.76
C GLU A 50 -12.48 -6.33 -20.55
N THR A 51 -12.93 -5.07 -20.53
CA THR A 51 -12.07 -3.92 -20.22
C THR A 51 -11.40 -4.05 -18.84
N ILE A 52 -12.13 -4.48 -17.79
CA ILE A 52 -11.54 -4.76 -16.46
C ILE A 52 -10.50 -5.86 -16.54
N GLY A 53 -10.78 -6.94 -17.25
CA GLY A 53 -9.86 -8.06 -17.45
C GLY A 53 -8.54 -7.61 -18.06
N GLU A 54 -8.58 -6.83 -19.14
CA GLU A 54 -7.39 -6.28 -19.80
C GLU A 54 -6.54 -5.40 -18.88
N TYR A 55 -7.18 -4.54 -18.08
CA TYR A 55 -6.45 -3.72 -17.09
C TYR A 55 -5.83 -4.57 -15.98
N VAL A 56 -6.54 -5.60 -15.54
CA VAL A 56 -6.05 -6.52 -14.51
C VAL A 56 -4.83 -7.28 -15.02
N ASP A 57 -4.90 -7.83 -16.22
CA ASP A 57 -3.82 -8.60 -16.83
C ASP A 57 -2.59 -7.73 -17.12
N SER A 58 -2.79 -6.51 -17.61
CA SER A 58 -1.70 -5.54 -17.80
C SER A 58 -1.01 -5.19 -16.48
N ALA A 59 -1.78 -4.87 -15.44
CA ALA A 59 -1.21 -4.56 -14.13
C ALA A 59 -0.48 -5.76 -13.52
N LEU A 60 -1.01 -6.97 -13.66
CA LEU A 60 -0.33 -8.20 -13.20
C LEU A 60 0.99 -8.42 -13.92
N PHE A 61 1.02 -8.23 -15.24
CA PHE A 61 2.25 -8.33 -16.03
C PHE A 61 3.32 -7.33 -15.55
N HIS A 62 2.93 -6.07 -15.32
CA HIS A 62 3.87 -5.05 -14.83
C HIS A 62 4.32 -5.32 -13.40
N ILE A 63 3.43 -5.77 -12.51
CA ILE A 63 3.79 -6.13 -11.14
C ILE A 63 4.76 -7.31 -11.13
N HIS A 64 4.53 -8.31 -11.98
CA HIS A 64 5.45 -9.43 -12.18
C HIS A 64 6.85 -8.96 -12.60
N ALA A 65 6.92 -8.06 -13.60
CA ALA A 65 8.19 -7.47 -14.03
C ALA A 65 8.87 -6.63 -12.92
N LEU A 66 8.09 -5.96 -12.07
CA LEU A 66 8.60 -5.15 -10.96
C LEU A 66 9.16 -6.00 -9.82
N ILE A 67 8.49 -7.11 -9.50
CA ILE A 67 8.97 -8.07 -8.50
C ILE A 67 10.30 -8.68 -8.96
N GLN A 68 10.41 -8.99 -10.25
CA GLN A 68 11.64 -9.51 -10.85
C GLN A 68 12.76 -8.45 -10.95
N ASN A 69 12.42 -7.17 -10.99
CA ASN A 69 13.41 -6.10 -11.08
C ASN A 69 14.07 -5.79 -9.73
N SER A 70 15.10 -6.58 -9.41
CA SER A 70 15.89 -6.47 -8.17
C SER A 70 16.72 -5.18 -8.07
N GLN A 71 17.07 -4.52 -9.18
CA GLN A 71 17.94 -3.33 -9.16
C GLN A 71 17.32 -2.16 -8.41
N PHE A 72 16.03 -1.88 -8.64
CA PHE A 72 15.33 -0.80 -7.93
C PHE A 72 15.28 -1.04 -6.41
N GLN A 73 15.12 -2.31 -6.01
CA GLN A 73 15.08 -2.70 -4.60
C GLN A 73 16.45 -2.48 -3.96
N LEU A 74 17.53 -2.84 -4.66
CA LEU A 74 18.91 -2.61 -4.22
C LEU A 74 19.24 -1.13 -4.06
N ASP A 75 18.88 -0.28 -5.03
CA ASP A 75 19.12 1.17 -4.95
C ASP A 75 18.37 1.82 -3.78
N THR A 76 17.12 1.39 -3.56
CA THR A 76 16.30 1.89 -2.44
C THR A 76 16.91 1.46 -1.10
N LYS A 77 17.34 0.19 -0.99
CA LYS A 77 18.05 -0.34 0.17
C LYS A 77 19.33 0.45 0.45
N GLN A 78 20.18 0.66 -0.55
CA GLN A 78 21.43 1.41 -0.38
C GLN A 78 21.21 2.86 0.09
N ARG A 79 20.21 3.54 -0.47
CA ARG A 79 19.85 4.91 -0.04
C ARG A 79 19.39 4.92 1.41
N LEU A 80 18.49 4.00 1.77
CA LEU A 80 17.97 3.90 3.14
C LEU A 80 19.09 3.60 4.15
N LEU A 81 19.97 2.64 3.86
CA LEU A 81 21.11 2.35 4.73
C LEU A 81 22.04 3.56 4.90
N SER A 82 22.24 4.34 3.84
CA SER A 82 23.03 5.57 3.90
C SER A 82 22.36 6.65 4.75
N GLU A 83 21.04 6.82 4.63
CA GLU A 83 20.25 7.74 5.47
C GLU A 83 20.25 7.30 6.93
N ALA A 84 20.09 6.00 7.20
CA ALA A 84 20.08 5.44 8.54
C ALA A 84 21.45 5.55 9.23
N ARG A 85 22.55 5.45 8.47
CA ARG A 85 23.92 5.65 8.98
C ARG A 85 24.22 7.04 9.53
N VAL A 86 23.39 8.03 9.21
CA VAL A 86 23.46 9.36 9.84
C VAL A 86 23.08 9.29 11.32
N PHE A 87 22.19 8.37 11.70
CA PHE A 87 21.76 8.17 13.09
C PHE A 87 22.63 7.15 13.84
N ARG A 88 23.05 6.09 13.15
CA ARG A 88 23.87 5.00 13.72
C ARG A 88 24.82 4.42 12.67
N ASP A 89 26.12 4.46 12.92
CA ASP A 89 27.14 3.96 11.98
C ASP A 89 27.18 2.44 11.84
N ASP A 90 26.63 1.70 12.82
CA ASP A 90 26.58 0.24 12.88
C ASP A 90 25.40 -0.41 12.14
N ILE A 91 24.88 0.27 11.11
CA ILE A 91 23.81 -0.21 10.22
C ILE A 91 24.41 -0.73 8.91
N PHE A 92 24.33 -2.03 8.68
CA PHE A 92 24.90 -2.71 7.51
C PHE A 92 23.82 -3.33 6.63
N GLU A 93 22.72 -3.80 7.22
CA GLU A 93 21.58 -4.40 6.54
C GLU A 93 20.24 -3.80 6.97
N ILE A 94 19.15 -4.21 6.32
CA ILE A 94 17.83 -3.61 6.59
C ILE A 94 17.39 -3.91 8.02
N GLU A 95 17.64 -5.12 8.49
CA GLU A 95 17.31 -5.60 9.81
C GLU A 95 18.00 -4.80 10.93
N ASP A 96 19.18 -4.25 10.65
CA ASP A 96 19.89 -3.37 11.59
C ASP A 96 19.12 -2.07 11.87
N LEU A 97 18.20 -1.64 11.00
CA LEU A 97 17.34 -0.49 11.30
C LEU A 97 16.57 -0.70 12.60
N LYS A 98 16.25 -1.94 12.98
CA LYS A 98 15.57 -2.22 14.26
C LYS A 98 16.36 -1.78 15.51
N LYS A 99 17.67 -1.52 15.36
CA LYS A 99 18.53 -0.91 16.40
C LYS A 99 18.25 0.57 16.63
N CYS A 100 17.60 1.26 15.69
CA CYS A 100 17.18 2.64 15.85
C CYS A 100 15.98 2.74 16.77
N SER A 101 15.77 3.92 17.36
CA SER A 101 14.52 4.24 18.05
C SER A 101 13.37 4.35 17.06
N ILE A 102 12.16 4.03 17.52
CA ILE A 102 10.94 4.16 16.70
C ILE A 102 10.75 5.58 16.13
N ASP A 103 11.17 6.62 16.86
CA ASP A 103 11.11 8.01 16.36
C ASP A 103 12.06 8.23 15.18
N GLN A 104 13.27 7.65 15.20
CA GLN A 104 14.19 7.69 14.06
C GLN A 104 13.62 6.93 12.86
N LEU A 105 13.01 5.76 13.10
CA LEU A 105 12.37 4.97 12.05
C LEU A 105 11.21 5.74 11.40
N SER A 106 10.30 6.26 12.23
CA SER A 106 9.17 7.07 11.79
C SER A 106 9.62 8.34 11.07
N TYR A 107 10.66 9.02 11.55
CA TYR A 107 11.20 10.22 10.89
C TYR A 107 11.68 9.92 9.47
N MET A 108 12.49 8.88 9.28
CA MET A 108 12.98 8.50 7.95
C MET A 108 11.82 8.07 7.04
N ALA A 109 10.88 7.27 7.57
CA ALA A 109 9.70 6.84 6.84
C ALA A 109 8.83 8.03 6.41
N ASP A 110 8.57 8.99 7.29
CA ASP A 110 7.79 10.19 6.98
C ASP A 110 8.43 11.07 5.92
N GLN A 111 9.76 11.21 5.94
CA GLN A 111 10.48 11.93 4.90
C GLN A 111 10.30 11.26 3.54
N GLN A 112 10.37 9.93 3.47
CA GLN A 112 10.13 9.19 2.23
C GLN A 112 8.67 9.26 1.78
N ILE A 113 7.72 9.19 2.72
CA ILE A 113 6.28 9.35 2.46
C ILE A 113 6.00 10.73 1.86
N ALA A 114 6.59 11.80 2.42
CA ALA A 114 6.43 13.16 1.90
C ALA A 114 6.96 13.29 0.46
N ARG A 115 8.13 12.71 0.18
CA ARG A 115 8.71 12.65 -1.19
C ARG A 115 7.78 11.91 -2.15
N ASN A 116 7.26 10.73 -1.77
CA ASN A 116 6.35 9.94 -2.61
C ASN A 116 5.02 10.67 -2.88
N ARG A 117 4.49 11.39 -1.89
CA ARG A 117 3.28 12.21 -2.01
C ARG A 117 3.48 13.38 -2.98
N LEU A 118 4.63 14.05 -2.92
CA LEU A 118 5.00 15.11 -3.86
C LEU A 118 5.12 14.58 -5.29
N LEU A 119 5.77 13.43 -5.47
CA LEU A 119 5.88 12.76 -6.78
C LEU A 119 4.48 12.39 -7.32
N SER A 120 3.61 11.81 -6.48
CA SER A 120 2.23 11.46 -6.85
C SER A 120 1.40 12.68 -7.25
N PHE A 121 1.60 13.82 -6.59
CA PHE A 121 0.97 15.09 -6.94
C PHE A 121 1.49 15.61 -8.29
N SER A 122 2.80 15.55 -8.53
CA SER A 122 3.41 16.00 -9.78
C SER A 122 3.03 15.14 -11.00
N GLN A 123 2.92 13.81 -10.83
CA GLN A 123 2.43 12.89 -11.85
C GLN A 123 0.96 13.18 -12.21
N GLY A 124 0.14 13.57 -11.23
CA GLY A 124 -1.22 14.04 -11.48
C GLY A 124 -1.31 15.41 -12.16
N GLY A 125 -0.32 16.28 -11.96
CA GLY A 125 -0.24 17.62 -12.56
C GLY A 125 0.25 17.63 -14.02
N LEU A 126 1.22 16.78 -14.36
CA LEU A 126 1.77 16.67 -15.73
C LEU A 126 0.82 15.96 -16.71
N ALA A 127 -0.09 15.12 -16.23
CA ALA A 127 -1.19 14.56 -17.04
C ALA A 127 -2.15 15.65 -17.57
N GLY A 128 -2.10 16.87 -17.03
CA GLY A 128 -2.95 18.00 -17.43
C GLY A 128 -2.56 18.70 -18.74
N THR A 129 -1.32 18.54 -19.25
CA THR A 129 -0.90 19.14 -20.53
C THR A 129 -1.22 18.27 -21.75
N GLY A 130 -1.70 17.05 -21.53
CA GLY A 130 -1.88 16.00 -22.55
C GLY A 130 -3.33 15.56 -22.80
N GLY A 131 -4.34 16.40 -22.56
CA GLY A 131 -5.73 16.10 -22.93
C GLY A 131 -6.36 14.87 -22.24
N LEU A 132 -7.62 14.59 -22.59
CA LEU A 132 -8.53 13.59 -21.99
C LEU A 132 -8.01 12.12 -22.01
N LEU A 133 -6.81 11.86 -22.53
CA LEU A 133 -6.24 10.53 -22.77
C LEU A 133 -5.38 9.96 -21.61
N PHE A 134 -4.97 10.79 -20.64
CA PHE A 134 -4.03 10.37 -19.57
C PHE A 134 -4.66 10.08 -18.20
N LEU A 135 -5.96 10.30 -18.03
CA LEU A 135 -6.63 10.15 -16.72
C LEU A 135 -7.05 8.70 -16.38
N GLY A 136 -6.86 7.74 -17.31
CA GLY A 136 -7.24 6.34 -17.12
C GLY A 136 -6.21 5.30 -17.59
N THR A 137 -5.09 5.73 -18.17
CA THR A 137 -4.08 4.87 -18.81
C THR A 137 -2.92 4.46 -17.91
N ASP A 138 -2.86 4.94 -16.66
CA ASP A 138 -1.70 4.72 -15.77
C ASP A 138 -1.99 3.82 -14.55
N LEU A 139 -3.02 2.96 -14.62
CA LEU A 139 -3.37 2.02 -13.55
C LEU A 139 -2.19 1.11 -13.16
N PRO A 140 -1.43 0.51 -14.09
CA PRO A 140 -0.26 -0.29 -13.75
C PRO A 140 0.81 0.49 -12.97
N ALA A 141 1.13 1.73 -13.36
CA ALA A 141 2.13 2.51 -12.64
C ALA A 141 1.61 2.98 -11.27
N MET A 142 0.32 3.31 -11.15
CA MET A 142 -0.29 3.62 -9.86
C MET A 142 -0.18 2.43 -8.90
N VAL A 143 -0.49 1.23 -9.35
CA VAL A 143 -0.36 0.01 -8.54
C VAL A 143 1.11 -0.24 -8.18
N ALA A 144 2.02 -0.12 -9.16
CA ALA A 144 3.45 -0.26 -8.96
C ALA A 144 4.01 0.70 -7.90
N LEU A 145 3.67 1.99 -7.99
CA LEU A 145 4.12 3.02 -7.06
C LEU A 145 3.51 2.84 -5.68
N GLY A 146 2.25 2.40 -5.62
CA GLY A 146 1.58 2.05 -4.38
C GLY A 146 2.28 0.90 -3.65
N ILE A 147 2.53 -0.22 -4.33
CA ILE A 147 3.27 -1.37 -3.80
C ILE A 147 4.67 -0.96 -3.35
N ARG A 148 5.41 -0.21 -4.19
CA ARG A 148 6.76 0.28 -3.85
C ARG A 148 6.76 1.20 -2.63
N SER A 149 5.71 2.00 -2.43
CA SER A 149 5.59 2.83 -1.24
C SER A 149 5.45 1.98 0.02
N VAL A 150 4.62 0.93 -0.02
CA VAL A 150 4.49 -0.02 1.10
C VAL A 150 5.79 -0.75 1.37
N GLN A 151 6.44 -1.29 0.33
CA GLN A 151 7.73 -1.96 0.42
C GLN A 151 8.83 -1.05 0.99
N SER A 152 8.87 0.20 0.55
CA SER A 152 9.82 1.18 1.07
C SER A 152 9.59 1.42 2.57
N ILE A 153 8.35 1.65 2.98
CA ILE A 153 8.00 1.82 4.40
C ILE A 153 8.38 0.58 5.22
N ALA A 154 8.13 -0.62 4.71
CA ALA A 154 8.54 -1.88 5.34
C ALA A 154 10.04 -1.89 5.67
N MET A 155 10.87 -1.55 4.68
CA MET A 155 12.33 -1.50 4.86
C MET A 155 12.74 -0.44 5.88
N HIS A 156 12.05 0.71 5.96
CA HIS A 156 12.33 1.73 6.97
C HIS A 156 12.10 1.22 8.40
N TYR A 157 11.23 0.23 8.59
CA TYR A 157 11.04 -0.43 9.89
C TYR A 157 11.90 -1.68 10.09
N GLY A 158 12.85 -1.92 9.17
CA GLY A 158 13.78 -3.03 9.24
C GLY A 158 13.25 -4.36 8.74
N TYR A 159 12.28 -4.34 7.82
CA TYR A 159 11.76 -5.53 7.15
C TYR A 159 12.30 -5.63 5.72
N ASP A 160 13.21 -6.58 5.46
CA ASP A 160 13.79 -6.78 4.12
C ASP A 160 12.80 -7.46 3.17
N ILE A 161 12.33 -6.71 2.18
CA ILE A 161 11.38 -7.16 1.15
C ILE A 161 11.94 -8.23 0.20
N GLN A 162 13.26 -8.50 0.24
CA GLN A 162 13.84 -9.61 -0.50
C GLN A 162 13.44 -10.96 0.10
N ARG A 163 12.95 -10.98 1.35
CA ARG A 163 12.34 -12.17 1.96
C ARG A 163 10.94 -12.39 1.36
N PRO A 164 10.62 -13.58 0.84
CA PRO A 164 9.31 -13.85 0.22
C PRO A 164 8.11 -13.57 1.15
N SER A 165 8.24 -13.87 2.44
CA SER A 165 7.21 -13.60 3.44
C SER A 165 6.94 -12.09 3.61
N GLU A 166 8.00 -11.26 3.62
CA GLU A 166 7.88 -9.81 3.70
C GLU A 166 7.35 -9.20 2.41
N MET A 167 7.76 -9.73 1.26
CA MET A 167 7.18 -9.37 -0.02
C MET A 167 5.67 -9.64 -0.02
N MET A 168 5.23 -10.83 0.39
CA MET A 168 3.80 -11.17 0.52
C MET A 168 3.07 -10.18 1.43
N ARG A 169 3.63 -9.93 2.61
CA ARG A 169 3.02 -9.04 3.61
C ARG A 169 2.85 -7.63 3.06
N SER A 170 3.84 -7.09 2.35
CA SER A 170 3.73 -5.78 1.71
C SER A 170 2.58 -5.71 0.70
N LEU A 171 2.29 -6.80 -0.01
CA LEU A 171 1.16 -6.89 -0.94
C LEU A 171 -0.18 -6.98 -0.23
N LYS A 172 -0.27 -7.73 0.87
CA LYS A 172 -1.47 -7.80 1.70
C LYS A 172 -1.79 -6.45 2.35
N VAL A 173 -0.76 -5.72 2.82
CA VAL A 173 -0.91 -4.34 3.33
C VAL A 173 -1.39 -3.39 2.23
N TYR A 174 -0.81 -3.46 1.04
CA TYR A 174 -1.30 -2.70 -0.11
C TYR A 174 -2.76 -3.05 -0.43
N HIS A 175 -3.10 -4.34 -0.46
CA HIS A 175 -4.46 -4.81 -0.67
C HIS A 175 -5.44 -4.20 0.35
N ALA A 176 -5.15 -4.33 1.65
CA ALA A 176 -5.94 -3.73 2.73
C ALA A 176 -6.14 -2.22 2.53
N ALA A 177 -5.09 -1.49 2.13
CA ALA A 177 -5.20 -0.06 1.88
C ALA A 177 -6.06 0.30 0.66
N THR A 178 -6.15 -0.58 -0.34
CA THR A 178 -6.99 -0.39 -1.53
C THR A 178 -8.43 -0.87 -1.36
N MET A 179 -8.74 -1.63 -0.30
CA MET A 179 -10.11 -2.07 -0.02
C MET A 179 -11.06 -0.90 0.26
N PRO A 180 -12.37 -1.06 -0.03
CA PRO A 180 -13.40 -0.13 0.43
C PRO A 180 -13.34 0.04 1.94
N LYS A 181 -13.58 1.27 2.42
CA LYS A 181 -13.37 1.68 3.82
C LYS A 181 -13.92 0.67 4.85
N ARG A 182 -15.15 0.18 4.62
CA ARG A 182 -15.86 -0.79 5.47
C ARG A 182 -15.16 -2.15 5.65
N PHE A 183 -14.29 -2.54 4.72
CA PHE A 183 -13.55 -3.80 4.75
C PHE A 183 -12.09 -3.61 5.17
N GLN A 184 -11.63 -2.37 5.33
CA GLN A 184 -10.23 -2.12 5.65
C GLN A 184 -9.88 -2.61 7.05
N GLN A 185 -10.81 -2.48 8.00
CA GLN A 185 -10.63 -2.98 9.37
C GLN A 185 -10.48 -4.50 9.40
N GLU A 186 -11.38 -5.22 8.71
CA GLU A 186 -11.29 -6.69 8.59
C GLU A 186 -9.93 -7.13 8.05
N LYS A 187 -9.44 -6.50 6.97
CA LYS A 187 -8.12 -6.83 6.39
C LYS A 187 -6.95 -6.42 7.26
N TRP A 188 -7.09 -5.34 8.03
CA TRP A 188 -6.11 -4.95 9.03
C TRP A 188 -6.02 -5.98 10.16
N ASP A 189 -7.17 -6.44 10.67
CA ASP A 189 -7.24 -7.43 11.73
C ASP A 189 -6.67 -8.78 11.29
N GLU A 190 -6.97 -9.22 10.05
CA GLU A 190 -6.35 -10.40 9.42
C GLU A 190 -4.82 -10.29 9.40
N LEU A 191 -4.28 -9.14 8.95
CA LEU A 191 -2.85 -8.88 8.90
C LEU A 191 -2.20 -8.90 10.30
N MET A 192 -2.87 -8.35 11.30
CA MET A 192 -2.39 -8.34 12.68
C MET A 192 -2.48 -9.72 13.33
N ALA A 193 -3.46 -10.55 12.96
CA ALA A 193 -3.55 -11.94 13.40
C ALA A 193 -2.40 -12.78 12.83
N GLU A 194 -2.07 -12.62 11.55
CA GLU A 194 -0.92 -13.30 10.92
C GLU A 194 0.41 -13.01 11.63
N ILE A 195 0.61 -11.77 12.11
CA ILE A 195 1.80 -11.41 12.89
C ILE A 195 1.81 -12.13 14.25
N ARG A 196 0.65 -12.31 14.89
CA ARG A 196 0.53 -12.99 16.19
C ARG A 196 0.74 -14.50 16.10
N GLU A 197 0.35 -15.10 14.98
CA GLU A 197 0.43 -16.55 14.75
C GLU A 197 1.81 -17.00 14.22
N GLU A 198 2.61 -16.09 13.64
CA GLU A 198 4.01 -16.35 13.26
C GLU A 198 4.94 -16.42 14.48
N GLU A 199 4.81 -17.45 15.34
CA GLU A 199 5.74 -17.71 16.45
C GLU A 199 7.02 -18.49 16.05
N ASP A 200 7.25 -18.82 14.77
CA ASP A 200 8.49 -19.50 14.36
C ASP A 200 9.03 -19.04 12.98
N PRO A 201 10.21 -18.38 12.90
CA PRO A 201 10.80 -17.85 11.65
C PRO A 201 11.19 -18.92 10.60
N ILE A 202 10.99 -20.20 10.89
CA ILE A 202 11.49 -21.33 10.10
C ILE A 202 10.41 -21.93 9.18
N PHE A 203 9.13 -21.54 9.34
CA PHE A 203 8.01 -22.20 8.66
C PHE A 203 7.62 -21.62 7.27
N TYR A 204 8.49 -20.85 6.63
CA TYR A 204 8.44 -20.62 5.17
C TYR A 204 9.38 -21.55 4.39
N ALA A 205 10.06 -22.48 5.06
CA ALA A 205 10.82 -23.58 4.46
C ALA A 205 10.01 -24.91 4.43
N GLY A 206 8.68 -24.80 4.28
CA GLY A 206 7.82 -25.95 4.00
C GLY A 206 7.95 -26.36 2.53
N LYS A 207 8.37 -27.61 2.31
CA LYS A 207 8.56 -28.28 1.01
C LYS A 207 7.55 -27.86 -0.06
N ASP A 208 8.08 -27.60 -1.26
CA ASP A 208 7.39 -27.36 -2.54
C ASP A 208 7.10 -25.91 -2.99
N VAL A 209 7.86 -24.90 -2.53
CA VAL A 209 7.89 -23.59 -3.20
C VAL A 209 9.08 -23.51 -4.16
N ILE A 210 9.05 -24.35 -5.19
CA ILE A 210 9.88 -24.18 -6.38
C ILE A 210 9.22 -23.08 -7.21
N ALA A 211 9.83 -21.89 -7.21
CA ALA A 211 9.86 -20.94 -8.31
C ALA A 211 8.61 -20.83 -9.20
N ASP A 212 7.44 -20.55 -8.62
CA ASP A 212 6.30 -20.09 -9.40
C ASP A 212 5.70 -18.84 -8.76
N ILE A 213 5.52 -17.79 -9.56
CA ILE A 213 4.99 -16.49 -9.08
C ILE A 213 3.48 -16.58 -8.78
N SER A 214 2.90 -17.76 -9.00
CA SER A 214 1.54 -18.15 -8.63
C SER A 214 1.15 -17.86 -7.17
N TRP A 215 2.06 -17.93 -6.18
CA TRP A 215 1.73 -17.63 -4.78
C TRP A 215 1.42 -16.14 -4.53
N MET A 216 1.91 -15.23 -5.38
CA MET A 216 1.65 -13.78 -5.28
C MET A 216 0.39 -13.37 -6.05
N SER A 217 -0.07 -14.22 -6.97
CA SER A 217 -1.12 -13.88 -7.93
C SER A 217 -2.43 -13.51 -7.24
N HIS A 218 -2.82 -14.20 -6.16
CA HIS A 218 -4.16 -14.02 -5.58
C HIS A 218 -4.36 -12.66 -4.90
N PRO A 219 -3.50 -12.21 -3.96
CA PRO A 219 -3.66 -10.89 -3.33
C PRO A 219 -3.45 -9.74 -4.31
N ILE A 220 -2.52 -9.90 -5.27
CA ILE A 220 -2.28 -8.90 -6.32
C ILE A 220 -3.50 -8.80 -7.23
N GLN A 221 -4.03 -9.92 -7.73
CA GLN A 221 -5.23 -9.95 -8.55
C GLN A 221 -6.41 -9.27 -7.85
N GLN A 222 -6.60 -9.55 -6.56
CA GLN A 222 -7.66 -8.92 -5.77
C GLN A 222 -7.44 -7.41 -5.62
N ALA A 223 -6.22 -6.97 -5.27
CA ALA A 223 -5.90 -5.55 -5.15
C ALA A 223 -6.06 -4.80 -6.49
N VAL A 224 -5.59 -5.39 -7.59
CA VAL A 224 -5.72 -4.84 -8.94
C VAL A 224 -7.18 -4.79 -9.38
N LYS A 225 -7.97 -5.86 -9.19
CA LYS A 225 -9.41 -5.88 -9.47
C LYS A 225 -10.14 -4.80 -8.69
N MET A 226 -9.86 -4.66 -7.39
CA MET A 226 -10.47 -3.61 -6.56
C MET A 226 -10.07 -2.21 -7.02
N MET A 227 -8.81 -2.00 -7.40
CA MET A 227 -8.34 -0.75 -7.96
C MET A 227 -9.03 -0.43 -9.30
N ALA A 228 -9.17 -1.41 -10.19
CA ALA A 228 -9.88 -1.26 -11.47
C ALA A 228 -11.36 -0.92 -11.24
N ILE A 229 -12.03 -1.60 -10.31
CA ILE A 229 -13.41 -1.30 -9.91
C ILE A 229 -13.52 0.12 -9.37
N LEU A 230 -12.62 0.57 -8.50
CA LEU A 230 -12.62 1.94 -7.97
C LEU A 230 -12.46 2.98 -9.06
N LEU A 231 -11.57 2.76 -10.03
CA LEU A 231 -11.30 3.69 -11.13
C LEU A 231 -12.42 3.72 -12.18
N LEU A 232 -13.02 2.57 -12.51
CA LEU A 232 -14.14 2.50 -13.46
C LEU A 232 -15.43 3.03 -12.85
N ARG A 233 -15.69 2.74 -11.57
CA ARG A 233 -16.79 3.37 -10.81
C ARG A 233 -16.69 4.89 -10.82
N LYS A 234 -15.46 5.42 -10.73
CA LYS A 234 -15.16 6.86 -10.80
C LYS A 234 -15.35 7.44 -12.22
N LYS A 235 -15.13 6.65 -13.28
CA LYS A 235 -15.37 7.05 -14.67
C LYS A 235 -16.87 7.19 -14.97
N LEU A 236 -17.71 6.36 -14.35
CA LEU A 236 -19.17 6.36 -14.55
C LEU A 236 -19.92 7.49 -13.83
N THR A 237 -19.34 8.09 -12.79
CA THR A 237 -19.92 9.26 -12.09
C THR A 237 -19.53 10.60 -12.72
N GLN A 238 -18.61 10.60 -13.70
CA GLN A 238 -18.20 11.79 -14.46
C GLN A 238 -19.15 12.05 -15.63
N GLY A 239 -20.33 12.60 -15.34
CA GLY A 239 -20.98 13.48 -16.31
C GLY A 239 -20.09 14.72 -16.45
N LEU A 240 -19.47 14.94 -17.62
CA LEU A 240 -18.59 16.10 -17.85
C LEU A 240 -19.30 17.42 -17.49
N PRO A 241 -18.67 18.30 -16.68
CA PRO A 241 -17.98 19.46 -17.26
C PRO A 241 -16.67 19.92 -16.53
N ILE A 242 -15.62 20.16 -17.32
CA ILE A 242 -14.57 21.22 -17.27
C ILE A 242 -13.85 21.59 -15.95
N PHE A 243 -13.45 20.65 -15.09
CA PHE A 243 -12.41 20.91 -14.05
C PHE A 243 -11.42 19.74 -13.88
N GLY A 244 -10.86 19.23 -14.99
CA GLY A 244 -10.15 17.95 -15.06
C GLY A 244 -8.74 17.86 -14.44
N MET A 245 -8.00 18.97 -14.28
CA MET A 245 -6.59 18.91 -13.87
C MET A 245 -6.41 18.81 -12.34
N ALA A 246 -7.11 19.64 -11.58
CA ALA A 246 -7.00 19.67 -10.13
C ALA A 246 -7.58 18.42 -9.46
N LEU A 247 -8.69 17.90 -9.99
CA LEU A 247 -9.38 16.74 -9.40
C LEU A 247 -8.58 15.43 -9.59
N GLY A 248 -7.92 15.22 -10.73
CA GLY A 248 -7.08 14.04 -10.96
C GLY A 248 -5.88 13.98 -10.01
N ALA A 249 -5.12 15.08 -9.92
CA ALA A 249 -3.96 15.18 -9.03
C ALA A 249 -4.34 15.05 -7.55
N VAL A 250 -5.44 15.69 -7.12
CA VAL A 250 -5.95 15.58 -5.75
C VAL A 250 -6.33 14.14 -5.42
N MET A 251 -6.96 13.41 -6.33
CA MET A 251 -7.36 12.03 -6.08
C MET A 251 -6.18 11.06 -6.03
N ASN A 252 -5.18 11.23 -6.90
CA ASN A 252 -3.95 10.43 -6.84
C ASN A 252 -3.19 10.69 -5.54
N TYR A 253 -3.10 11.96 -5.14
CA TYR A 253 -2.53 12.35 -3.86
C TYR A 253 -3.28 11.73 -2.67
N GLN A 254 -4.61 11.78 -2.66
CA GLN A 254 -5.42 11.19 -1.58
C GLN A 254 -5.24 9.67 -1.47
N GLN A 255 -5.20 8.97 -2.60
CA GLN A 255 -4.99 7.52 -2.62
C GLN A 255 -3.58 7.16 -2.13
N SER A 256 -2.55 7.86 -2.63
CA SER A 256 -1.16 7.70 -2.19
C SER A 256 -0.99 8.00 -0.70
N ARG A 257 -1.65 9.06 -0.20
CA ARG A 257 -1.70 9.41 1.21
C ARG A 257 -2.30 8.28 2.06
N LYS A 258 -3.45 7.73 1.66
CA LYS A 258 -4.11 6.62 2.36
C LYS A 258 -3.24 5.36 2.40
N ILE A 259 -2.65 4.98 1.27
CA ILE A 259 -1.76 3.80 1.17
C ILE A 259 -0.56 3.96 2.11
N THR A 260 0.11 5.11 2.04
CA THR A 260 1.29 5.38 2.88
C THR A 260 0.93 5.47 4.36
N GLU A 261 -0.23 6.01 4.71
CA GLU A 261 -0.68 6.11 6.11
C GLU A 261 -0.98 4.75 6.73
N ILE A 262 -1.75 3.89 6.04
CA ILE A 262 -2.03 2.53 6.50
C ILE A 262 -0.73 1.72 6.61
N ALA A 263 0.14 1.78 5.61
CA ALA A 263 1.42 1.07 5.64
C ALA A 263 2.33 1.56 6.77
N HIS A 264 2.43 2.87 6.98
CA HIS A 264 3.22 3.45 8.06
C HIS A 264 2.70 2.93 9.41
N LYS A 265 1.40 3.06 9.66
CA LYS A 265 0.81 2.59 10.93
C LYS A 265 0.96 1.09 11.14
N PHE A 266 0.81 0.30 10.07
CA PHE A 266 0.96 -1.16 10.15
C PHE A 266 2.37 -1.56 10.58
N TYR A 267 3.39 -1.04 9.90
CA TYR A 267 4.78 -1.40 10.22
C TYR A 267 5.26 -0.77 11.53
N GLN A 268 4.73 0.40 11.91
CA GLN A 268 4.95 1.00 13.23
C GLN A 268 4.39 0.10 14.34
N LYS A 269 3.14 -0.37 14.19
CA LYS A 269 2.50 -1.28 15.16
C LYS A 269 3.21 -2.61 15.23
N ARG A 270 3.59 -3.17 14.08
CA ARG A 270 4.33 -4.43 13.99
C ARG A 270 5.71 -4.33 14.64
N TYR A 271 6.45 -3.25 14.40
CA TYR A 271 7.75 -3.03 15.03
C TYR A 271 7.64 -3.03 16.56
N LEU A 272 6.62 -2.34 17.09
CA LEU A 272 6.33 -2.37 18.53
C LEU A 272 5.93 -3.78 18.96
N PHE A 273 5.02 -4.43 18.25
CA PHE A 273 4.55 -5.77 18.59
C PHE A 273 5.69 -6.80 18.65
N GLU A 274 6.60 -6.85 17.68
CA GLU A 274 7.72 -7.83 17.66
C GLU A 274 8.82 -7.56 18.68
N LYS A 275 8.89 -6.33 19.22
CA LYS A 275 9.87 -5.97 20.25
C LYS A 275 9.46 -6.51 21.64
N TYR A 276 8.20 -6.94 21.79
CA TYR A 276 7.56 -7.31 23.06
C TYR A 276 6.87 -8.66 23.01
#